data_AF-A0A7X7FIP2-F1
#
_entry.id   AF-A0A7X7FIP2-F1
#
_cell.length_a   1.000
_cell.length_b   1.000
_cell.length_c   1.000
_cell.angle_alpha   90.00
_cell.angle_beta   90.00
_cell.angle_gamma   90.00
#
_symmetry.space_group_name_H-M   'P 1'
#
loop_
_entity.id
_entity.type
_entity.pdbx_description
1 polymer ?
#
loop_
_entity_poly.entity_id
_entity_poly.type
_entity_poly.pdbx_seq_one_letter_code
_entity_poly.pdbx_strand_id
1 'polypeptide(L)'
;AGYFEASLPFNDSHWQERPYVARVIREVDHIIYLPRLGSHVLAGYTHGHKIAVGWLRDDSRFQMHFEAGSFHEKYVEVNYIPDIRSRLRMVITLAEQVLLNVGPHVGTIATPDSWIVIASSHLANHDALSVAVLAYVDGKTPDGVHFIPPAYGAMSNTANWTFLSQIVPVQTGIPWGKPRMMTYQKLRTHRYQTGIASDLALSRAYQILGGEPKTIQVHTAGQAPDAEFRTFLKAYEGGVLKV
;
A
#
# COMPACT_ATOMS: atom_id res chain seq x y z
N ALA A 1 -14.68 22.02 10.79
CA ALA A 1 -14.66 20.96 9.76
C ALA A 1 -13.62 19.92 10.14
N GLY A 2 -13.94 18.62 10.00
CA GLY A 2 -13.07 17.50 10.43
C GLY A 2 -11.89 17.19 9.49
N TYR A 3 -11.67 18.00 8.45
CA TYR A 3 -10.64 17.82 7.42
C TYR A 3 -10.01 19.18 7.06
N PHE A 4 -8.81 19.16 6.48
CA PHE A 4 -8.13 20.33 5.92
C PHE A 4 -7.52 19.97 4.55
N GLU A 5 -7.38 20.97 3.68
CA GLU A 5 -6.67 20.81 2.41
C GLU A 5 -5.17 20.62 2.65
N ALA A 6 -4.60 19.53 2.14
CA ALA A 6 -3.20 19.19 2.33
C ALA A 6 -2.26 20.03 1.46
N SER A 7 -1.09 20.35 2.00
CA SER A 7 0.03 20.88 1.22
C SER A 7 0.89 19.73 0.69
N LEU A 8 1.05 19.65 -0.63
CA LEU A 8 1.92 18.68 -1.29
C LEU A 8 3.24 19.38 -1.67
N PRO A 9 4.39 19.00 -1.07
CA PRO A 9 5.65 19.73 -1.20
C PRO A 9 6.44 19.40 -2.48
N PHE A 10 5.84 18.66 -3.41
CA PHE A 10 6.47 18.22 -4.65
C PHE A 10 5.73 18.80 -5.87
N ASN A 11 6.52 19.23 -6.87
CA ASN A 11 6.01 19.91 -8.07
C ASN A 11 5.35 18.94 -9.07
N ASP A 12 5.65 17.65 -8.97
CA ASP A 12 5.17 16.59 -9.88
C ASP A 12 4.07 15.75 -9.23
N SER A 13 3.18 16.37 -8.45
CA SER A 13 2.07 15.66 -7.82
C SER A 13 1.15 15.02 -8.84
N HIS A 14 0.66 13.83 -8.50
CA HIS A 14 -0.33 13.10 -9.28
C HIS A 14 -1.78 13.54 -8.99
N TRP A 15 -1.99 14.40 -7.98
CA TRP A 15 -3.28 14.93 -7.61
C TRP A 15 -3.64 16.16 -8.46
N GLN A 16 -4.74 16.11 -9.21
CA GLN A 16 -5.27 17.26 -9.96
C GLN A 16 -5.74 18.37 -9.02
N GLU A 17 -6.53 18.00 -8.02
CA GLU A 17 -6.90 18.83 -6.89
C GLU A 17 -6.22 18.34 -5.61
N ARG A 18 -5.89 19.26 -4.70
CA ARG A 18 -5.23 18.90 -3.44
C ARG A 18 -6.15 18.03 -2.58
N PRO A 19 -5.64 16.92 -2.02
CA PRO A 19 -6.45 16.06 -1.18
C PRO A 19 -6.79 16.76 0.15
N TYR A 20 -7.99 16.48 0.65
CA TYR A 20 -8.40 16.82 2.00
C TYR A 20 -8.11 15.65 2.94
N VAL A 21 -7.40 15.93 4.03
CA VAL A 21 -7.00 14.94 5.04
C VAL A 21 -7.55 15.29 6.42
N ALA A 22 -7.73 14.27 7.26
CA ALA A 22 -8.37 14.41 8.57
C ALA A 22 -7.63 15.39 9.50
N ARG A 23 -8.37 16.28 10.17
CA ARG A 23 -7.82 17.33 11.05
C ARG A 23 -7.04 16.77 12.23
N VAL A 24 -7.39 15.57 12.69
CA VAL A 24 -6.72 14.88 13.81
C VAL A 24 -5.20 14.75 13.59
N ILE A 25 -4.72 14.71 12.34
CA ILE A 25 -3.28 14.71 12.02
C ILE A 25 -2.56 15.91 12.66
N ARG A 26 -3.20 17.07 12.75
CA ARG A 26 -2.63 18.29 13.34
C ARG A 26 -2.76 18.36 14.86
N GLU A 27 -3.58 17.48 15.43
CA GLU A 27 -3.91 17.46 16.85
C GLU A 27 -3.07 16.43 17.62
N VAL A 28 -2.43 15.49 16.92
CA VAL A 28 -1.57 14.46 17.51
C VAL A 28 -0.09 14.86 17.43
N ASP A 29 0.69 14.42 18.42
CA ASP A 29 2.15 14.58 18.42
C ASP A 29 2.85 13.50 17.59
N HIS A 30 2.28 12.29 17.58
CA HIS A 30 2.89 11.09 17.01
C HIS A 30 1.87 10.26 16.23
N ILE A 31 2.32 9.74 15.09
CA ILE A 31 1.58 8.78 14.26
C ILE A 31 2.38 7.48 14.24
N ILE A 32 1.71 6.38 14.55
CA ILE A 32 2.22 5.02 14.39
C ILE A 32 1.28 4.30 13.43
N TYR A 33 1.86 3.67 12.42
CA TYR A 33 1.12 2.85 11.46
C TYR A 33 1.19 1.39 11.84
N LEU A 34 0.04 0.73 11.82
CA LEU A 34 -0.11 -0.69 12.12
C LEU A 34 -0.69 -1.44 10.91
N PRO A 35 0.03 -1.53 9.78
CA PRO A 35 -0.49 -2.19 8.61
C PRO A 35 -0.44 -3.70 8.79
N ARG A 36 -1.41 -4.38 8.18
CA ARG A 36 -1.36 -5.84 8.00
C ARG A 36 -0.36 -6.20 6.90
N LEU A 37 -0.03 -7.49 6.81
CA LEU A 37 0.67 -8.06 5.67
C LEU A 37 -0.35 -8.72 4.73
N GLY A 38 -0.50 -8.24 3.50
CA GLY A 38 -1.39 -8.91 2.56
C GLY A 38 -1.67 -8.20 1.25
N SER A 39 -2.16 -8.97 0.28
CA SER A 39 -2.54 -8.54 -1.06
C SER A 39 -3.82 -7.69 -1.07
N HIS A 40 -3.99 -6.96 -2.19
CA HIS A 40 -5.16 -6.11 -2.45
C HIS A 40 -5.46 -6.02 -3.96
N VAL A 41 -6.70 -6.32 -4.34
CA VAL A 41 -7.15 -6.43 -5.74
C VAL A 41 -6.99 -5.12 -6.52
N LEU A 42 -6.96 -3.97 -5.85
CA LEU A 42 -6.73 -2.68 -6.50
C LEU A 42 -5.33 -2.11 -6.32
N ALA A 43 -4.65 -2.45 -5.21
CA ALA A 43 -3.47 -1.72 -4.76
C ALA A 43 -2.18 -2.56 -4.85
N GLY A 44 -2.30 -3.82 -5.28
CA GLY A 44 -1.27 -4.84 -5.15
C GLY A 44 -1.27 -5.43 -3.74
N TYR A 45 -1.06 -4.57 -2.75
CA TYR A 45 -0.93 -4.93 -1.33
C TYR A 45 -1.47 -3.84 -0.39
N THR A 46 -1.68 -4.20 0.88
CA THR A 46 -2.19 -3.33 1.95
C THR A 46 -1.14 -3.18 3.05
N HIS A 47 -0.03 -2.49 2.79
CA HIS A 47 1.04 -2.23 3.77
C HIS A 47 1.01 -0.77 4.26
N GLY A 48 2.15 -0.24 4.71
CA GLY A 48 2.27 1.05 5.39
C GLY A 48 1.76 2.22 4.57
N HIS A 49 2.19 2.38 3.32
CA HIS A 49 1.76 3.52 2.51
C HIS A 49 0.24 3.52 2.28
N LYS A 50 -0.38 2.35 2.20
CA LYS A 50 -1.81 2.23 1.93
C LYS A 50 -2.68 2.73 3.10
N ILE A 51 -2.14 2.80 4.32
CA ILE A 51 -2.83 3.35 5.50
C ILE A 51 -3.27 4.79 5.25
N ALA A 52 -2.51 5.58 4.48
CA ALA A 52 -2.84 6.97 4.25
C ALA A 52 -4.19 7.22 3.56
N VAL A 53 -4.75 6.21 2.88
CA VAL A 53 -6.11 6.30 2.34
C VAL A 53 -7.15 6.48 3.45
N GLY A 54 -6.87 5.98 4.66
CA GLY A 54 -7.69 6.20 5.85
C GLY A 54 -7.84 7.67 6.23
N TRP A 55 -6.83 8.50 5.94
CA TRP A 55 -6.86 9.94 6.25
C TRP A 55 -7.71 10.78 5.29
N LEU A 56 -7.95 10.27 4.09
CA LEU A 56 -8.61 11.02 3.02
C LEU A 56 -10.09 11.22 3.31
N ARG A 57 -10.58 12.44 3.06
CA ARG A 57 -12.01 12.73 2.92
C ARG A 57 -12.57 12.00 1.69
N ASP A 58 -13.86 11.71 1.71
CA ASP A 58 -14.56 10.95 0.67
C ASP A 58 -14.39 11.52 -0.75
N ASP A 59 -14.39 12.84 -0.93
CA ASP A 59 -14.15 13.46 -2.25
C ASP A 59 -12.72 13.23 -2.77
N SER A 60 -11.72 13.25 -1.88
CA SER A 60 -10.34 12.94 -2.22
C SER A 60 -10.16 11.44 -2.50
N ARG A 61 -10.89 10.57 -1.78
CA ARG A 61 -10.97 9.14 -2.11
C ARG A 61 -11.62 8.94 -3.48
N PHE A 62 -12.70 9.66 -3.78
CA PHE A 62 -13.32 9.64 -5.10
C PHE A 62 -12.33 10.02 -6.19
N GLN A 63 -11.63 11.15 -6.05
CA GLN A 63 -10.65 11.59 -7.02
C GLN A 63 -9.54 10.53 -7.21
N MET A 64 -9.01 9.95 -6.13
CA MET A 64 -8.00 8.88 -6.21
C MET A 64 -8.52 7.67 -7.00
N HIS A 65 -9.75 7.23 -6.75
CA HIS A 65 -10.35 6.09 -7.44
C HIS A 65 -10.84 6.42 -8.86
N PHE A 66 -11.26 7.66 -9.13
CA PHE A 66 -11.80 8.07 -10.42
C PHE A 66 -10.71 8.41 -11.44
N GLU A 67 -9.64 9.02 -10.96
CA GLU A 67 -8.43 9.31 -11.72
C GLU A 67 -7.36 8.24 -11.42
N ALA A 68 -7.71 6.96 -11.61
CA ALA A 68 -6.91 5.83 -11.14
C ALA A 68 -5.63 5.56 -11.94
N GLY A 69 -5.34 6.34 -12.98
CA GLY A 69 -4.09 6.27 -13.74
C GLY A 69 -2.83 6.53 -12.90
N SER A 70 -2.99 7.13 -11.72
CA SER A 70 -1.93 7.35 -10.73
C SER A 70 -2.34 6.91 -9.33
N PHE A 71 -3.20 5.89 -9.25
CA PHE A 71 -3.79 5.41 -7.99
C PHE A 71 -2.74 5.10 -6.90
N HIS A 72 -1.64 4.46 -7.30
CA HIS A 72 -0.60 4.01 -6.37
C HIS A 72 0.23 5.18 -5.86
N GLU A 73 0.65 6.02 -6.79
CA GLU A 73 1.42 7.23 -6.55
C GLU A 73 0.67 8.20 -5.63
N LYS A 74 -0.66 8.35 -5.83
CA LYS A 74 -1.50 9.22 -5.02
C LYS A 74 -1.55 8.87 -3.54
N TYR A 75 -1.73 7.61 -3.16
CA TYR A 75 -1.74 7.26 -1.74
C TYR A 75 -0.35 7.35 -1.10
N VAL A 76 0.71 7.15 -1.89
CA VAL A 76 2.09 7.36 -1.44
C VAL A 76 2.30 8.83 -1.11
N GLU A 77 1.93 9.72 -2.03
CA GLU A 77 2.03 11.18 -1.88
C GLU A 77 1.38 11.72 -0.60
N VAL A 78 0.24 11.16 -0.20
CA VAL A 78 -0.43 11.54 1.06
C VAL A 78 0.49 11.29 2.26
N ASN A 79 1.27 10.20 2.29
CA ASN A 79 2.20 9.93 3.41
C ASN A 79 3.32 10.96 3.55
N TYR A 80 3.61 11.70 2.48
CA TYR A 80 4.67 12.70 2.43
C TYR A 80 4.15 14.13 2.56
N ILE A 81 2.86 14.32 2.89
CA ILE A 81 2.34 15.60 3.37
C ILE A 81 3.12 15.99 4.65
N PRO A 82 3.65 17.23 4.77
CA PRO A 82 4.46 17.65 5.93
C PRO A 82 3.78 17.43 7.28
N ASP A 83 2.46 17.63 7.35
CA ASP A 83 1.66 17.38 8.55
C ASP A 83 1.72 15.91 9.00
N ILE A 84 1.68 14.96 8.07
CA ILE A 84 1.77 13.51 8.38
C ILE A 84 3.24 13.13 8.60
N ARG A 85 4.12 13.50 7.66
CA ARG A 85 5.51 13.05 7.64
C ARG A 85 6.30 13.48 8.87
N SER A 86 6.08 14.71 9.36
CA SER A 86 6.75 15.22 10.56
C SER A 86 6.28 14.52 11.86
N ARG A 87 5.19 13.75 11.81
CA ARG A 87 4.58 13.06 12.97
C ARG A 87 4.67 11.54 12.90
N LEU A 88 4.89 10.96 11.72
CA LEU A 88 5.12 9.52 11.58
C LEU A 88 6.41 9.14 12.31
N ARG A 89 6.30 8.26 13.31
CA ARG A 89 7.45 7.78 14.12
C ARG A 89 7.85 6.36 13.75
N MET A 90 6.86 5.52 13.48
CA MET A 90 7.09 4.10 13.27
C MET A 90 5.95 3.47 12.46
N VAL A 91 6.31 2.43 11.73
CA VAL A 91 5.40 1.49 11.07
C VAL A 91 5.72 0.12 11.63
N ILE A 92 4.70 -0.61 12.09
CA ILE A 92 4.84 -1.94 12.67
C ILE A 92 3.81 -2.87 12.02
N THR A 93 4.27 -3.89 11.31
CA THR A 93 3.44 -5.02 10.91
C THR A 93 3.68 -6.18 11.86
N LEU A 94 2.59 -6.66 12.46
CA LEU A 94 2.51 -7.98 13.09
C LEU A 94 1.64 -8.85 12.19
N ALA A 95 2.18 -9.96 11.72
CA ALA A 95 1.47 -10.92 10.87
C ALA A 95 1.52 -12.31 11.50
N GLU A 96 0.45 -12.64 12.22
CA GLU A 96 0.13 -14.01 12.63
C GLU A 96 -0.48 -14.79 11.45
N GLN A 97 -1.13 -14.07 10.54
CA GLN A 97 -1.68 -14.56 9.29
C GLN A 97 -1.41 -13.55 8.17
N VAL A 98 -1.30 -14.04 6.95
CA VAL A 98 -1.07 -13.24 5.74
C VAL A 98 -2.21 -13.48 4.77
N LEU A 99 -2.82 -12.41 4.26
CA LEU A 99 -3.88 -12.52 3.25
C LEU A 99 -3.28 -12.41 1.85
N LEU A 100 -3.47 -13.41 1.00
CA LEU A 100 -2.90 -13.47 -0.34
C LEU A 100 -3.96 -13.36 -1.45
N ASN A 101 -3.49 -13.16 -2.68
CA ASN A 101 -4.21 -13.13 -3.95
C ASN A 101 -5.21 -11.95 -4.15
N VAL A 102 -6.22 -11.81 -3.28
CA VAL A 102 -7.38 -10.91 -3.52
C VAL A 102 -7.36 -9.69 -2.60
N GLY A 103 -7.80 -9.78 -1.35
CA GLY A 103 -8.00 -8.65 -0.46
C GLY A 103 -9.13 -7.67 -0.88
N PRO A 104 -9.57 -6.75 0.00
CA PRO A 104 -9.09 -6.59 1.37
C PRO A 104 -9.65 -7.61 2.35
N HIS A 105 -10.81 -8.24 2.13
CA HIS A 105 -11.43 -9.13 3.14
C HIS A 105 -11.49 -10.62 2.76
N VAL A 106 -11.18 -10.94 1.51
CA VAL A 106 -11.26 -12.31 0.95
C VAL A 106 -9.91 -12.64 0.34
N GLY A 107 -9.50 -13.91 0.32
CA GLY A 107 -8.23 -14.36 -0.26
C GLY A 107 -7.72 -15.64 0.40
N THR A 108 -6.54 -16.12 0.01
CA THR A 108 -5.90 -17.24 0.71
C THR A 108 -5.34 -16.72 2.03
N ILE A 109 -5.65 -17.41 3.12
CA ILE A 109 -5.01 -17.14 4.41
C ILE A 109 -3.83 -18.08 4.54
N ALA A 110 -2.63 -17.51 4.53
CA ALA A 110 -1.41 -18.23 4.88
C ALA A 110 -1.09 -18.01 6.36
N THR A 111 -0.71 -19.08 7.05
CA THR A 111 -0.26 -19.04 8.45
C THR A 111 1.23 -19.36 8.46
N PRO A 112 2.11 -18.36 8.61
CA PRO A 112 3.54 -18.61 8.73
C PRO A 112 3.85 -19.47 9.97
N ASP A 113 4.91 -20.29 9.90
CA ASP A 113 5.35 -21.14 11.02
C ASP A 113 5.72 -20.33 12.29
N SER A 114 6.03 -19.05 12.13
CA SER A 114 6.33 -18.12 13.22
C SER A 114 5.76 -16.76 12.87
N TRP A 115 5.31 -16.02 13.89
CA TRP A 115 4.81 -14.67 13.69
C TRP A 115 5.88 -13.77 13.07
N ILE A 116 5.46 -13.02 12.06
CA ILE A 116 6.33 -12.09 11.37
C ILE A 116 6.11 -10.70 11.97
N VAL A 117 7.18 -10.10 12.49
CA VAL A 117 7.18 -8.72 12.97
C VAL A 117 8.15 -7.90 12.13
N ILE A 118 7.63 -6.87 11.46
CA ILE A 118 8.42 -5.90 10.70
C ILE A 118 8.20 -4.55 11.34
N ALA A 119 9.29 -3.86 11.70
CA ALA A 119 9.21 -2.52 12.28
C ALA A 119 10.24 -1.59 11.62
N SER A 120 9.84 -0.36 11.33
CA SER A 120 10.76 0.65 10.81
C SER A 120 10.28 2.06 11.11
N SER A 121 11.22 2.98 11.30
CA SER A 121 10.95 4.43 11.19
C SER A 121 10.93 4.92 9.75
N HIS A 122 11.38 4.09 8.79
CA HIS A 122 11.42 4.41 7.37
C HIS A 122 10.31 3.68 6.60
N LEU A 123 9.20 4.38 6.37
CA LEU A 123 7.99 3.85 5.71
C LEU A 123 8.26 3.09 4.40
N ALA A 124 9.09 3.62 3.50
CA ALA A 124 9.39 2.93 2.24
C ALA A 124 10.26 1.68 2.41
N ASN A 125 11.14 1.65 3.42
CA ASN A 125 11.96 0.47 3.66
C ASN A 125 11.13 -0.62 4.33
N HIS A 126 10.20 -0.22 5.21
CA HIS A 126 9.19 -1.11 5.79
C HIS A 126 8.41 -1.82 4.69
N ASP A 127 7.84 -1.06 3.75
CA ASP A 127 7.03 -1.64 2.67
C ASP A 127 7.87 -2.47 1.70
N ALA A 128 9.11 -2.06 1.37
CA ALA A 128 10.01 -2.85 0.53
C ALA A 128 10.31 -4.23 1.14
N LEU A 129 10.66 -4.29 2.44
CA LEU A 129 10.84 -5.55 3.14
C LEU A 129 9.52 -6.33 3.21
N SER A 130 8.41 -5.67 3.54
CA SER A 130 7.10 -6.31 3.68
C SER A 130 6.61 -6.93 2.36
N VAL A 131 6.84 -6.28 1.22
CA VAL A 131 6.52 -6.84 -0.11
C VAL A 131 7.40 -8.06 -0.41
N ALA A 132 8.70 -8.03 -0.07
CA ALA A 132 9.56 -9.20 -0.21
C ALA A 132 9.05 -10.37 0.66
N VAL A 133 8.69 -10.11 1.92
CA VAL A 133 8.11 -11.13 2.80
C VAL A 133 6.80 -11.68 2.22
N LEU A 134 5.90 -10.80 1.76
CA LEU A 134 4.64 -11.20 1.12
C LEU A 134 4.90 -12.09 -0.10
N ALA A 135 5.86 -11.73 -0.96
CA ALA A 135 6.23 -12.52 -2.14
C ALA A 135 6.78 -13.91 -1.77
N TYR A 136 7.57 -14.01 -0.71
CA TYR A 136 8.06 -15.30 -0.20
C TYR A 136 6.91 -16.20 0.28
N VAL A 137 6.03 -15.65 1.12
CA VAL A 137 4.89 -16.39 1.67
C VAL A 137 3.94 -16.82 0.55
N ASP A 138 3.67 -15.94 -0.41
CA ASP A 138 2.83 -16.23 -1.59
C ASP A 138 3.43 -17.37 -2.42
N GLY A 139 4.73 -17.33 -2.73
CA GLY A 139 5.41 -18.37 -3.48
C GLY A 139 5.48 -19.74 -2.79
N LYS A 140 5.23 -19.79 -1.48
CA LYS A 140 5.20 -21.01 -0.66
C LYS A 140 3.79 -21.53 -0.39
N THR A 141 2.79 -20.68 -0.56
CA THR A 141 1.41 -21.03 -0.24
C THR A 141 0.74 -21.56 -1.51
N PRO A 142 0.25 -22.81 -1.53
CA PRO A 142 -0.56 -23.27 -2.64
C PRO A 142 -1.77 -22.36 -2.82
N ASP A 143 -2.10 -22.04 -4.07
CA ASP A 143 -3.29 -21.23 -4.36
C ASP A 143 -4.53 -21.87 -3.71
N GLY A 144 -5.18 -21.13 -2.82
CA GLY A 144 -6.49 -21.51 -2.31
C GLY A 144 -7.52 -21.56 -3.44
N VAL A 145 -8.55 -22.39 -3.30
CA VAL A 145 -9.69 -22.37 -4.23
C VAL A 145 -10.49 -21.08 -4.01
N HIS A 146 -10.26 -20.09 -4.87
CA HIS A 146 -11.05 -18.85 -4.87
C HIS A 146 -12.12 -18.89 -5.95
N PHE A 147 -13.37 -19.04 -5.54
CA PHE A 147 -14.53 -18.87 -6.43
C PHE A 147 -14.72 -17.42 -6.90
N ILE A 148 -13.91 -16.48 -6.41
CA ILE A 148 -14.07 -15.05 -6.68
C ILE A 148 -12.83 -14.49 -7.37
N PRO A 149 -12.85 -14.37 -8.71
CA PRO A 149 -12.09 -13.34 -9.38
C PRO A 149 -12.54 -11.96 -8.89
N PRO A 150 -11.63 -10.99 -8.72
CA PRO A 150 -10.26 -11.05 -9.24
C PRO A 150 -9.16 -10.94 -8.20
N ALA A 151 -8.09 -11.72 -8.40
CA ALA A 151 -6.77 -11.36 -7.88
C ALA A 151 -6.29 -10.04 -8.51
N TYR A 152 -5.30 -9.39 -7.89
CA TYR A 152 -4.69 -8.20 -8.46
C TYR A 152 -4.16 -8.46 -9.89
N GLY A 153 -4.59 -7.66 -10.87
CA GLY A 153 -4.27 -7.91 -12.28
C GLY A 153 -5.30 -7.35 -13.27
N ALA A 154 -5.59 -8.09 -14.34
CA ALA A 154 -6.37 -7.60 -15.48
C ALA A 154 -7.76 -7.02 -15.11
N MET A 155 -8.36 -7.53 -14.04
CA MET A 155 -9.69 -7.14 -13.59
C MET A 155 -9.68 -6.03 -12.52
N SER A 156 -8.50 -5.60 -12.03
CA SER A 156 -8.37 -4.55 -11.02
C SER A 156 -9.02 -3.24 -11.45
N ASN A 157 -8.90 -2.87 -12.73
CA ASN A 157 -9.56 -1.68 -13.27
C ASN A 157 -11.09 -1.80 -13.24
N THR A 158 -11.63 -2.96 -13.62
CA THR A 158 -13.06 -3.22 -13.56
C THR A 158 -13.55 -3.21 -12.11
N ALA A 159 -12.82 -3.87 -11.20
CA ALA A 159 -13.12 -3.89 -9.78
C ALA A 159 -13.12 -2.47 -9.18
N ASN A 160 -12.15 -1.63 -9.57
CA ASN A 160 -12.10 -0.23 -9.16
C ASN A 160 -13.33 0.56 -9.62
N TRP A 161 -13.69 0.42 -10.91
CA TRP A 161 -14.89 1.05 -11.46
C TRP A 161 -16.16 0.59 -10.76
N THR A 162 -16.32 -0.71 -10.52
CA THR A 162 -17.46 -1.26 -9.77
C THR A 162 -17.49 -0.73 -8.34
N PHE A 163 -16.33 -0.64 -7.68
CA PHE A 163 -16.21 -0.11 -6.33
C PHE A 163 -16.73 1.33 -6.25
N LEU A 164 -16.25 2.21 -7.13
CA LEU A 164 -16.57 3.63 -7.10
C LEU A 164 -17.98 3.96 -7.62
N SER A 165 -18.51 3.18 -8.58
CA SER A 165 -19.79 3.47 -9.24
C SER A 165 -20.99 2.73 -8.64
N GLN A 166 -20.76 1.61 -7.95
CA GLN A 166 -21.83 0.76 -7.41
C GLN A 166 -21.65 0.47 -5.93
N ILE A 167 -20.50 -0.11 -5.53
CA ILE A 167 -20.33 -0.63 -4.16
C ILE A 167 -20.41 0.50 -3.13
N VAL A 168 -19.63 1.57 -3.29
CA VAL A 168 -19.62 2.68 -2.34
C VAL A 168 -21.01 3.32 -2.19
N PRO A 169 -21.69 3.76 -3.27
CA PRO A 169 -23.04 4.31 -3.15
C PRO A 169 -24.05 3.36 -2.52
N VAL A 170 -24.02 2.07 -2.87
CA VAL A 170 -24.99 1.08 -2.37
C VAL A 170 -24.75 0.73 -0.90
N GLN A 171 -23.50 0.51 -0.50
CA GLN A 171 -23.18 0.09 0.87
C GLN A 171 -23.25 1.22 1.89
N THR A 172 -22.89 2.44 1.50
CA THR A 172 -22.83 3.58 2.42
C THR A 172 -24.06 4.48 2.33
N GLY A 173 -24.85 4.38 1.27
CA GLY A 173 -25.93 5.32 0.94
C GLY A 173 -25.43 6.71 0.51
N ILE A 174 -24.11 6.94 0.49
CA ILE A 174 -23.49 8.22 0.20
C ILE A 174 -22.48 8.03 -0.94
N PRO A 175 -22.76 8.52 -2.16
CA PRO A 175 -21.76 8.48 -3.21
C PRO A 175 -20.61 9.42 -2.83
N TRP A 176 -19.37 8.92 -2.90
CA TRP A 176 -18.20 9.80 -2.77
C TRP A 176 -18.11 10.85 -3.88
N GLY A 177 -18.74 10.60 -5.03
CA GLY A 177 -18.84 11.50 -6.17
C GLY A 177 -19.78 10.95 -7.24
N LYS A 178 -19.87 11.64 -8.40
CA LYS A 178 -20.73 11.25 -9.53
C LYS A 178 -19.87 10.77 -10.70
N PRO A 179 -19.43 9.50 -10.71
CA PRO A 179 -18.50 9.03 -11.72
C PRO A 179 -19.09 9.04 -13.12
N ARG A 180 -18.28 9.42 -14.10
CA ARG A 180 -18.61 9.37 -15.53
C ARG A 180 -17.60 8.53 -16.26
N MET A 181 -18.05 7.45 -16.89
CA MET A 181 -17.15 6.48 -17.54
C MET A 181 -16.29 7.11 -18.63
N MET A 182 -16.82 8.11 -19.35
CA MET A 182 -16.11 8.80 -20.45
C MET A 182 -14.87 9.59 -19.99
N THR A 183 -14.80 10.00 -18.72
CA THR A 183 -13.68 10.78 -18.17
C THR A 183 -12.94 10.05 -17.06
N TYR A 184 -13.24 8.77 -16.85
CA TYR A 184 -12.56 7.90 -15.90
C TYR A 184 -11.15 7.55 -16.40
N GLN A 185 -10.15 7.71 -15.54
CA GLN A 185 -8.78 7.30 -15.87
C GLN A 185 -8.54 5.88 -15.36
N LYS A 186 -8.08 4.99 -16.24
CA LYS A 186 -7.96 3.56 -15.93
C LYS A 186 -6.88 3.28 -14.90
N LEU A 187 -7.19 2.39 -13.97
CA LEU A 187 -6.23 1.87 -12.99
C LEU A 187 -5.09 1.14 -13.70
N ARG A 188 -3.86 1.51 -13.37
CA ARG A 188 -2.64 0.82 -13.83
C ARG A 188 -2.23 -0.24 -12.81
N THR A 189 -2.10 -1.48 -13.27
CA THR A 189 -1.46 -2.54 -12.48
C THR A 189 0.04 -2.57 -12.74
N HIS A 190 0.78 -3.23 -11.85
CA HIS A 190 2.24 -3.32 -11.89
C HIS A 190 2.72 -4.60 -11.19
N ARG A 191 3.99 -4.98 -11.33
CA ARG A 191 4.50 -6.24 -10.75
C ARG A 191 5.13 -6.01 -9.39
N TYR A 192 4.31 -5.70 -8.38
CA TYR A 192 4.82 -5.28 -7.06
C TYR A 192 5.77 -6.29 -6.41
N GLN A 193 5.53 -7.60 -6.59
CA GLN A 193 6.36 -8.64 -5.99
C GLN A 193 7.75 -8.78 -6.63
N THR A 194 8.01 -8.16 -7.78
CA THR A 194 9.28 -8.37 -8.51
C THR A 194 10.41 -7.42 -8.11
N GLY A 195 10.12 -6.36 -7.35
CA GLY A 195 11.12 -5.37 -6.90
C GLY A 195 10.54 -3.95 -6.79
N ILE A 196 11.28 -3.08 -6.10
CA ILE A 196 11.00 -1.64 -5.90
C ILE A 196 10.74 -0.94 -7.23
N ALA A 197 11.60 -1.10 -8.24
CA ALA A 197 11.46 -0.38 -9.51
C ALA A 197 10.20 -0.78 -10.29
N SER A 198 9.70 -2.01 -10.06
CA SER A 198 8.47 -2.53 -10.68
C SER A 198 7.21 -2.24 -9.87
N ASP A 199 7.36 -1.67 -8.68
CA ASP A 199 6.29 -1.26 -7.79
C ASP A 199 6.05 0.25 -7.93
N LEU A 200 4.88 0.63 -8.45
CA LEU A 200 4.55 2.05 -8.67
C LEU A 200 4.49 2.84 -7.36
N ALA A 201 4.12 2.21 -6.25
CA ALA A 201 4.08 2.85 -4.95
C ALA A 201 5.48 3.04 -4.38
N LEU A 202 6.31 1.99 -4.36
CA LEU A 202 7.68 2.10 -3.87
C LEU A 202 8.54 3.00 -4.76
N SER A 203 8.41 2.90 -6.09
CA SER A 203 9.10 3.78 -7.03
C SER A 203 8.76 5.24 -6.78
N ARG A 204 7.48 5.60 -6.60
CA ARG A 204 7.09 6.97 -6.23
C ARG A 204 7.64 7.39 -4.88
N ALA A 205 7.60 6.50 -3.88
CA ALA A 205 8.10 6.80 -2.54
C ALA A 205 9.59 7.15 -2.58
N TYR A 206 10.39 6.35 -3.28
CA TYR A 206 11.83 6.61 -3.41
C TYR A 206 12.14 7.79 -4.31
N GLN A 207 11.35 8.07 -5.35
CA GLN A 207 11.47 9.30 -6.13
C GLN A 207 11.33 10.54 -5.23
N ILE A 208 10.32 10.58 -4.36
CA ILE A 208 10.13 11.67 -3.39
C ILE A 208 11.31 11.76 -2.41
N LEU A 209 11.89 10.63 -2.03
CA LEU A 209 13.02 10.53 -1.11
C LEU A 209 14.40 10.79 -1.76
N GLY A 210 14.45 11.08 -3.07
CA GLY A 210 15.68 11.42 -3.78
C GLY A 210 16.38 10.24 -4.47
N GLY A 211 15.74 9.08 -4.56
CA GLY A 211 16.21 7.92 -5.32
C GLY A 211 16.07 6.60 -4.57
N GLU A 212 16.19 5.50 -5.31
CA GLU A 212 16.18 4.14 -4.76
C GLU A 212 17.45 3.88 -3.94
N PRO A 213 17.35 3.24 -2.76
CA PRO A 213 18.50 2.95 -1.93
C PRO A 213 19.33 1.81 -2.54
N LYS A 214 20.66 1.93 -2.49
CA LYS A 214 21.56 0.82 -2.86
C LYS A 214 21.46 -0.36 -1.91
N THR A 215 21.14 -0.08 -0.65
CA THR A 215 21.04 -1.09 0.42
C THR A 215 20.00 -0.68 1.45
N ILE A 216 19.23 -1.64 1.95
CA ILE A 216 18.35 -1.51 3.11
C ILE A 216 18.88 -2.47 4.18
N GLN A 217 19.31 -1.92 5.32
CA GLN A 217 19.77 -2.73 6.46
C GLN A 217 18.57 -3.38 7.15
N VAL A 218 18.62 -4.70 7.33
CA VAL A 218 17.59 -5.48 7.98
C VAL A 218 18.20 -6.13 9.21
N HIS A 219 17.80 -5.67 10.39
CA HIS A 219 18.24 -6.25 11.65
C HIS A 219 17.24 -7.32 12.08
N THR A 220 17.74 -8.52 12.38
CA THR A 220 16.91 -9.61 12.92
C THR A 220 16.96 -9.63 14.43
N ALA A 221 15.81 -9.82 15.08
CA ALA A 221 15.70 -10.05 16.52
C ALA A 221 14.68 -11.16 16.80
N GLY A 222 14.84 -11.87 17.92
CA GLY A 222 14.00 -13.02 18.26
C GLY A 222 14.43 -14.30 17.53
N GLN A 223 13.46 -15.08 17.07
CA GLN A 223 13.74 -16.31 16.32
C GLN A 223 14.39 -15.96 14.98
N ALA A 224 15.54 -16.59 14.71
CA ALA A 224 16.23 -16.39 13.46
C ALA A 224 15.38 -16.95 12.30
N PRO A 225 15.16 -16.18 11.21
CA PRO A 225 14.42 -16.69 10.05
C PRO A 225 15.09 -17.94 9.48
N ASP A 226 14.36 -18.85 8.85
CA ASP A 226 14.99 -20.08 8.32
C ASP A 226 16.00 -19.76 7.18
N ALA A 227 16.80 -20.75 6.79
CA ALA A 227 17.86 -20.56 5.80
C ALA A 227 17.31 -20.23 4.40
N GLU A 228 16.13 -20.77 4.05
CA GLU A 228 15.51 -20.54 2.76
C GLU A 228 14.97 -19.12 2.68
N PHE A 229 14.23 -18.67 3.70
CA PHE A 229 13.72 -17.31 3.77
C PHE A 229 14.85 -16.27 3.77
N ARG A 230 15.93 -16.52 4.52
CA ARG A 230 17.12 -15.66 4.50
C ARG A 230 17.78 -15.59 3.12
N THR A 231 17.87 -16.71 2.43
CA THR A 231 18.44 -16.77 1.07
C THR A 231 17.55 -15.99 0.10
N PHE A 232 16.23 -16.14 0.20
CA PHE A 232 15.27 -15.39 -0.59
C PHE A 232 15.44 -13.87 -0.38
N LEU A 233 15.45 -13.40 0.87
CA LEU A 233 15.59 -11.97 1.17
C LEU A 233 16.91 -11.40 0.64
N LYS A 234 18.02 -12.14 0.76
CA LYS A 234 19.33 -11.72 0.23
C LYS A 234 19.41 -11.69 -1.29
N ALA A 235 18.59 -12.48 -1.98
CA ALA A 235 18.50 -12.49 -3.43
C ALA A 235 17.51 -11.44 -3.97
N TYR A 236 16.57 -10.98 -3.13
CA TYR A 236 15.54 -10.03 -3.52
C TYR A 236 16.16 -8.75 -4.12
N GLU A 237 15.71 -8.42 -5.34
CA GLU A 237 16.11 -7.20 -6.07
C GLU A 237 17.63 -6.96 -6.08
N GLY A 238 18.38 -7.96 -6.56
CA GLY A 238 19.84 -7.85 -6.64
C GLY A 238 20.54 -7.73 -5.28
N GLY A 239 19.85 -8.13 -4.21
CA GLY A 239 20.37 -8.09 -2.84
C GLY A 239 20.37 -6.71 -2.22
N VAL A 240 19.36 -5.90 -2.52
CA VAL A 240 19.13 -4.61 -1.85
C VAL A 240 18.94 -4.79 -0.34
N LEU A 241 18.32 -5.88 0.10
CA LEU A 241 18.12 -6.20 1.52
C LEU A 241 19.41 -6.82 2.12
N LYS A 242 19.97 -6.16 3.14
CA LYS A 242 21.14 -6.63 3.89
C LYS A 242 20.67 -7.22 5.22
N VAL A 243 20.37 -8.52 5.19
CA VAL A 243 19.88 -9.35 6.32
C VAL A 243 21.02 -10.07 7.04
#